data_AF-A0A2Z3GK58-F1
#
_entry.id   AF-A0A2Z3GK58-F1
#
_cell.length_a   1.000
_cell.length_b   1.000
_cell.length_c   1.000
_cell.angle_alpha   90.00
_cell.angle_beta   90.00
_cell.angle_gamma   90.00
#
_symmetry.space_group_name_H-M   'P 1'
#
loop_
_entity.id
_entity.type
_entity.pdbx_description
1 polymer ?
#
loop_
_entity_poly.entity_id
_entity_poly.type
_entity_poly.pdbx_seq_one_letter_code
_entity_poly.pdbx_strand_id
1 'polypeptide(L)'
;MIGGLFVLPKGIVKPKEGKAELTQDAARTANRDGGGPATNGSKADASSGPVSAEAGPTTSPEGPTAAAPHTAATPVQRQELNRLLGQFTKAGTSAQKAEAATLLARRYENVQRFDSAGYYYEQVAAAQPGPQALQQAADAYFQAFSFASSDERIKLLGGKARDLYTKVLAKSPDNLDAKTNLGMTYMASDNPVKGVTLLREVLAADPKNERALYDLGILAVQSNQYDKAVERFQQLVKVNPKNVNAQFYLGVTSARTGAKEQARAAFLTAKSLSADPALAASVEEELAKLK
;
A
#
# COMPACT_ATOMS: atom_id res chain seq x y z
N MET A 1 -7.48 -13.62 7.03
CA MET A 1 -6.18 -13.94 6.40
C MET A 1 -6.04 -13.10 5.15
N ILE A 2 -5.37 -11.95 5.26
CA ILE A 2 -5.09 -11.08 4.11
C ILE A 2 -3.75 -11.59 3.55
N GLY A 3 -3.81 -12.45 2.54
CA GLY A 3 -2.64 -12.84 1.77
C GLY A 3 -2.17 -11.63 0.97
N GLY A 4 -1.12 -10.97 1.45
CA GLY A 4 -0.46 -9.90 0.72
C GLY A 4 0.06 -10.44 -0.61
N LEU A 5 -0.54 -9.98 -1.71
CA LEU A 5 -0.06 -10.23 -3.06
C LEU A 5 1.21 -9.38 -3.25
N PHE A 6 2.35 -9.86 -2.77
CA PHE A 6 3.63 -9.21 -2.98
C PHE A 6 4.27 -9.76 -4.26
N VAL A 7 4.36 -8.90 -5.26
CA VAL A 7 5.00 -9.20 -6.55
C VAL A 7 6.50 -9.35 -6.31
N LEU A 8 7.10 -10.43 -6.83
CA LEU A 8 8.55 -10.63 -6.86
C LEU A 8 9.24 -9.38 -7.45
N PRO A 9 10.38 -8.92 -6.91
CA PRO A 9 11.05 -7.74 -7.43
C PRO A 9 11.41 -7.95 -8.90
N LYS A 10 10.87 -7.10 -9.78
CA LYS A 10 11.30 -7.03 -11.18
C LYS A 10 12.77 -6.60 -11.20
N GLY A 11 13.55 -7.30 -12.01
CA GLY A 11 14.99 -7.11 -12.15
C GLY A 11 15.40 -5.66 -12.40
N ILE A 12 16.62 -5.38 -11.97
CA ILE A 12 17.41 -4.16 -12.12
C ILE A 12 17.27 -3.61 -13.55
N VAL A 13 16.51 -2.53 -13.73
CA VAL A 13 16.58 -1.69 -14.94
C VAL A 13 16.56 -0.22 -14.50
N LYS A 14 17.64 0.51 -14.82
CA LYS A 14 17.80 1.94 -14.53
C LYS A 14 16.74 2.77 -15.29
N PRO A 15 16.14 3.82 -14.70
CA PRO A 15 15.26 4.71 -15.45
C PRO A 15 16.10 5.69 -16.29
N LYS A 16 15.73 5.84 -17.57
CA LYS A 16 16.13 6.96 -18.41
C LYS A 16 15.28 8.18 -18.05
N GLU A 17 15.94 9.30 -17.86
CA GLU A 17 15.36 10.61 -17.58
C GLU A 17 14.42 11.07 -18.70
N GLY A 18 13.27 11.60 -18.32
CA GLY A 18 12.34 12.30 -19.20
C GLY A 18 11.50 13.26 -18.37
N LYS A 19 11.88 14.54 -18.38
CA LYS A 19 11.13 15.63 -17.75
C LYS A 19 9.78 15.77 -18.44
N ALA A 20 8.71 15.66 -17.66
CA ALA A 20 7.39 16.17 -18.03
C ALA A 20 6.86 16.94 -16.82
N GLU A 21 7.02 18.27 -16.86
CA GLU A 21 6.16 19.19 -16.12
C GLU A 21 4.72 18.95 -16.58
N LEU A 22 3.73 18.96 -15.68
CA LEU A 22 2.33 19.31 -15.96
C LEU A 22 1.52 19.42 -14.65
N THR A 23 1.30 20.67 -14.24
CA THR A 23 0.02 21.30 -13.85
C THR A 23 -1.00 20.57 -12.95
N GLN A 24 -1.14 21.07 -11.71
CA GLN A 24 -2.38 21.40 -10.96
C GLN A 24 -3.63 20.46 -10.91
N ASP A 25 -3.59 19.20 -11.35
CA ASP A 25 -4.80 18.35 -11.35
C ASP A 25 -4.96 17.41 -10.13
N ALA A 26 -3.99 17.38 -9.22
CA ALA A 26 -4.01 16.50 -8.05
C ALA A 26 -5.03 16.89 -6.96
N ALA A 27 -5.58 18.11 -6.99
CA ALA A 27 -6.64 18.55 -6.07
C ALA A 27 -8.05 18.06 -6.45
N ARG A 28 -8.27 17.54 -7.68
CA ARG A 28 -9.62 17.21 -8.18
C ARG A 28 -10.08 15.79 -7.89
N THR A 29 -9.19 14.82 -7.69
CA THR A 29 -9.61 13.42 -7.50
C THR A 29 -10.26 13.18 -6.13
N ALA A 30 -9.94 13.98 -5.12
CA ALA A 30 -10.66 14.00 -3.84
C ALA A 30 -12.01 14.74 -3.91
N ASN A 31 -12.19 15.64 -4.89
CA ASN A 31 -13.39 16.47 -5.04
C ASN A 31 -14.44 15.90 -6.02
N ARG A 32 -14.09 14.93 -6.87
CA ARG A 32 -15.06 14.30 -7.80
C ARG A 32 -16.09 13.40 -7.13
N ASP A 33 -15.76 12.83 -5.96
CA ASP A 33 -16.67 12.01 -5.16
C ASP A 33 -17.29 12.78 -3.96
N GLY A 34 -17.15 14.12 -3.92
CA GLY A 34 -17.80 14.98 -2.92
C GLY A 34 -17.25 14.86 -1.47
N GLY A 35 -15.97 14.51 -1.29
CA GLY A 35 -15.40 14.15 0.01
C GLY A 35 -14.24 15.02 0.52
N GLY A 36 -14.15 16.32 0.22
CA GLY A 36 -13.10 17.19 0.75
C GLY A 36 -13.51 18.67 0.87
N PRO A 37 -12.95 19.44 1.83
CA PRO A 37 -13.46 20.77 2.19
C PRO A 37 -13.10 21.82 1.14
N ALA A 38 -14.04 22.73 0.88
CA ALA A 38 -13.85 23.89 0.02
C ALA A 38 -12.79 24.82 0.60
N THR A 39 -11.74 25.11 -0.18
CA THR A 39 -10.91 26.31 0.05
C THR A 39 -11.45 27.42 -0.85
N ASN A 40 -12.08 28.41 -0.22
CA ASN A 40 -12.60 29.62 -0.84
C ASN A 40 -11.49 30.67 -0.94
N GLY A 41 -11.40 31.41 -2.06
CA GLY A 41 -10.56 32.61 -2.15
C GLY A 41 -10.18 33.08 -3.55
N SER A 42 -11.07 33.90 -4.16
CA SER A 42 -10.81 35.11 -5.01
C SER A 42 -9.92 34.98 -6.27
N LYS A 43 -10.19 35.59 -7.44
CA LYS A 43 -11.04 36.69 -7.96
C LYS A 43 -11.19 36.44 -9.49
N ALA A 44 -12.38 36.49 -10.08
CA ALA A 44 -12.89 37.59 -10.92
C ALA A 44 -11.94 38.07 -12.05
N ASP A 45 -12.27 37.75 -13.31
CA ASP A 45 -12.58 38.78 -14.31
C ASP A 45 -13.30 38.19 -15.54
N ALA A 46 -14.17 39.03 -16.12
CA ALA A 46 -15.15 38.70 -17.14
C ALA A 46 -14.80 39.35 -18.49
N SER A 47 -15.14 38.69 -19.61
CA SER A 47 -15.52 39.28 -20.92
C SER A 47 -15.79 38.13 -21.91
N SER A 48 -17.02 37.82 -22.35
CA SER A 48 -17.91 38.45 -23.34
C SER A 48 -17.43 38.43 -24.81
N GLY A 49 -18.04 37.57 -25.64
CA GLY A 49 -18.01 37.65 -27.11
C GLY A 49 -18.40 36.34 -27.82
N PRO A 50 -19.13 36.34 -28.95
CA PRO A 50 -20.15 35.32 -29.23
C PRO A 50 -19.81 34.27 -30.30
N VAL A 51 -20.72 33.29 -30.32
CA VAL A 51 -20.89 32.10 -31.16
C VAL A 51 -20.98 32.36 -32.67
N SER A 52 -20.37 31.49 -33.46
CA SER A 52 -20.86 31.05 -34.78
C SER A 52 -20.67 29.55 -34.94
N ALA A 53 -21.70 28.92 -35.51
CA ALA A 53 -21.94 27.49 -35.58
C ALA A 53 -21.49 26.88 -36.91
N GLU A 54 -21.06 25.61 -36.87
CA GLU A 54 -21.29 24.65 -37.96
C GLU A 54 -21.21 23.21 -37.43
N ALA A 55 -21.96 22.31 -38.07
CA ALA A 55 -22.59 21.15 -37.45
C ALA A 55 -21.93 19.78 -37.76
N GLY A 56 -21.88 18.92 -36.72
CA GLY A 56 -21.98 17.45 -36.75
C GLY A 56 -20.67 16.63 -36.76
N PRO A 57 -20.69 15.33 -36.40
CA PRO A 57 -21.47 14.61 -35.37
C PRO A 57 -20.65 14.42 -34.08
N THR A 58 -21.33 14.15 -32.96
CA THR A 58 -20.70 13.91 -31.65
C THR A 58 -19.92 12.59 -31.63
N THR A 59 -18.59 12.67 -31.65
CA THR A 59 -17.71 11.60 -31.19
C THR A 59 -16.73 12.19 -30.18
N SER A 60 -16.93 11.89 -28.90
CA SER A 60 -15.82 11.95 -27.94
C SER A 60 -14.85 10.83 -28.31
N PRO A 61 -13.56 11.15 -28.43
CA PRO A 61 -12.58 10.60 -27.50
C PRO A 61 -11.48 11.67 -27.25
N GLU A 62 -10.71 11.74 -26.17
CA GLU A 62 -9.96 10.71 -25.46
C GLU A 62 -9.65 11.27 -24.08
N GLY A 63 -10.05 10.56 -23.04
CA GLY A 63 -9.32 10.60 -21.77
C GLY A 63 -8.52 9.31 -21.68
N PRO A 64 -7.19 9.37 -21.53
CA PRO A 64 -6.43 8.22 -21.10
C PRO A 64 -5.68 8.55 -19.81
N THR A 65 -6.14 8.00 -18.70
CA THR A 65 -5.24 7.16 -17.90
C THR A 65 -6.05 5.96 -17.45
N ALA A 66 -5.85 4.86 -18.18
CA ALA A 66 -6.44 3.57 -17.93
C ALA A 66 -6.12 3.13 -16.50
N ALA A 67 -7.11 3.21 -15.62
CA ALA A 67 -7.17 2.29 -14.49
C ALA A 67 -7.22 0.88 -15.10
N ALA A 68 -6.30 0.00 -14.71
CA ALA A 68 -6.21 -1.35 -15.25
C ALA A 68 -7.60 -2.03 -15.26
N PRO A 69 -7.95 -2.85 -16.26
CA PRO A 69 -9.32 -3.32 -16.52
C PRO A 69 -10.00 -4.12 -15.38
N HIS A 70 -9.30 -4.40 -14.27
CA HIS A 70 -9.84 -5.01 -13.06
C HIS A 70 -10.15 -4.04 -11.90
N THR A 71 -10.00 -2.73 -12.11
CA THR A 71 -10.13 -1.70 -11.06
C THR A 71 -11.40 -0.84 -11.17
N ALA A 72 -12.20 -1.03 -12.21
CA ALA A 72 -13.45 -0.29 -12.38
C ALA A 72 -14.63 -1.04 -11.71
N ALA A 73 -15.22 -0.44 -10.68
CA ALA A 73 -16.43 -0.95 -10.05
C ALA A 73 -17.54 -1.20 -11.09
N THR A 74 -18.25 -2.33 -10.99
CA THR A 74 -19.36 -2.67 -11.90
C THR A 74 -20.50 -1.65 -11.78
N PRO A 75 -21.41 -1.54 -12.76
CA PRO A 75 -22.58 -0.66 -12.65
C PRO A 75 -23.39 -0.85 -11.37
N VAL A 76 -23.59 -2.11 -10.94
CA VAL A 76 -24.29 -2.46 -9.69
C VAL A 76 -23.52 -1.96 -8.47
N GLN A 77 -22.20 -2.17 -8.43
CA GLN A 77 -21.35 -1.66 -7.35
C GLN A 77 -21.35 -0.13 -7.28
N ARG A 78 -21.36 0.56 -8.43
CA ARG A 78 -21.46 2.03 -8.48
C ARG A 78 -22.82 2.53 -7.99
N GLN A 79 -23.91 1.89 -8.40
CA GLN A 79 -25.24 2.24 -7.93
C GLN A 79 -25.34 2.12 -6.41
N GLU A 80 -24.80 1.03 -5.85
CA GLU A 80 -24.76 0.82 -4.40
C GLU A 80 -23.90 1.86 -3.68
N LEU A 81 -22.72 2.20 -4.21
CA LEU A 81 -21.88 3.28 -3.67
C LEU A 81 -22.64 4.62 -3.68
N ASN A 82 -23.30 4.98 -4.77
CA ASN A 82 -24.09 6.21 -4.87
C ASN A 82 -25.24 6.26 -3.84
N ARG A 83 -25.91 5.12 -3.64
CA ARG A 83 -26.97 5.00 -2.62
C ARG A 83 -26.41 5.24 -1.21
N LEU A 84 -25.29 4.61 -0.88
CA LEU A 84 -24.62 4.76 0.42
C LEU A 84 -24.08 6.18 0.64
N LEU A 85 -23.55 6.82 -0.40
CA LEU A 85 -23.13 8.24 -0.37
C LEU A 85 -24.34 9.15 -0.07
N GLY A 86 -25.48 8.87 -0.69
CA GLY A 86 -26.74 9.56 -0.39
C GLY A 86 -27.20 9.37 1.05
N GLN A 87 -26.97 8.20 1.65
CA GLN A 87 -27.28 7.96 3.07
C GLN A 87 -26.32 8.70 4.00
N PHE A 88 -25.02 8.66 3.71
CA PHE A 88 -24.00 9.36 4.49
C PHE A 88 -24.21 10.87 4.50
N THR A 89 -24.58 11.46 3.36
CA THR A 89 -24.85 12.91 3.24
C THR A 89 -26.14 13.34 3.95
N LYS A 90 -27.16 12.48 4.01
CA LYS A 90 -28.43 12.74 4.69
C LYS A 90 -28.43 12.37 6.18
N ALA A 91 -27.36 11.75 6.69
CA ALA A 91 -27.28 11.33 8.09
C ALA A 91 -27.38 12.54 9.03
N GLY A 92 -28.39 12.53 9.91
CA GLY A 92 -28.67 13.65 10.82
C GLY A 92 -27.90 13.59 12.14
N THR A 93 -27.27 12.46 12.45
CA THR A 93 -26.55 12.24 13.71
C THR A 93 -25.15 11.68 13.49
N SER A 94 -24.26 11.89 14.46
CA SER A 94 -22.89 11.32 14.43
C SER A 94 -22.90 9.79 14.30
N ALA A 95 -23.81 9.11 14.99
CA ALA A 95 -23.96 7.66 14.93
C ALA A 95 -24.38 7.18 13.53
N GLN A 96 -25.40 7.79 12.94
CA GLN A 96 -25.84 7.46 11.57
C GLN A 96 -24.74 7.74 10.54
N LYS A 97 -23.98 8.83 10.73
CA LYS A 97 -22.86 9.19 9.85
C LYS A 97 -21.73 8.14 9.94
N ALA A 98 -21.40 7.68 11.14
CA ALA A 98 -20.41 6.62 11.36
C ALA A 98 -20.85 5.28 10.75
N GLU A 99 -22.13 4.91 10.89
CA GLU A 99 -22.67 3.69 10.29
C GLU A 99 -22.59 3.74 8.76
N ALA A 100 -23.06 4.83 8.14
CA ALA A 100 -22.99 5.00 6.70
C ALA A 100 -21.53 5.04 6.19
N ALA A 101 -20.62 5.71 6.92
CA ALA A 101 -19.19 5.72 6.59
C ALA A 101 -18.57 4.32 6.67
N THR A 102 -18.93 3.52 7.67
CA THR A 102 -18.44 2.14 7.81
C THR A 102 -18.84 1.30 6.60
N LEU A 103 -20.10 1.42 6.15
CA LEU A 103 -20.58 0.70 4.97
C LEU A 103 -19.88 1.16 3.70
N LEU A 104 -19.68 2.48 3.52
CA LEU A 104 -18.92 3.03 2.40
C LEU A 104 -17.49 2.51 2.38
N ALA A 105 -16.78 2.58 3.50
CA ALA A 105 -15.39 2.16 3.59
C ALA A 105 -15.21 0.70 3.14
N ARG A 106 -16.04 -0.21 3.67
CA ARG A 106 -16.03 -1.63 3.28
C ARG A 106 -16.36 -1.83 1.79
N ARG A 107 -17.29 -1.05 1.23
CA ARG A 107 -17.60 -1.14 -0.20
C ARG A 107 -16.45 -0.65 -1.06
N TYR A 108 -15.76 0.40 -0.66
CA TYR A 108 -14.55 0.88 -1.33
C TYR A 108 -13.41 -0.13 -1.27
N GLU A 109 -13.20 -0.83 -0.14
CA GLU A 109 -12.23 -1.94 -0.05
C GLU A 109 -12.54 -3.06 -1.05
N ASN A 110 -13.82 -3.44 -1.16
CA ASN A 110 -14.26 -4.51 -2.08
C ASN A 110 -14.01 -4.17 -3.55
N VAL A 111 -14.01 -2.88 -3.90
CA VAL A 111 -13.66 -2.40 -5.26
C VAL A 111 -12.22 -1.90 -5.34
N GLN A 112 -11.38 -2.24 -4.36
CA GLN A 112 -9.95 -1.92 -4.27
C GLN A 112 -9.61 -0.42 -4.32
N ARG A 113 -10.54 0.43 -3.88
CA ARG A 113 -10.36 1.88 -3.70
C ARG A 113 -9.99 2.21 -2.26
N PHE A 114 -8.79 1.79 -1.86
CA PHE A 114 -8.35 1.86 -0.46
C PHE A 114 -8.14 3.29 0.07
N ASP A 115 -7.87 4.26 -0.79
CA ASP A 115 -7.78 5.68 -0.41
C ASP A 115 -9.13 6.25 0.01
N SER A 116 -10.19 5.95 -0.76
CA SER A 116 -11.57 6.26 -0.39
C SER A 116 -12.00 5.50 0.86
N ALA A 117 -11.62 4.22 1.00
CA ALA A 117 -11.91 3.46 2.20
C ALA A 117 -11.28 4.08 3.46
N GLY A 118 -9.99 4.46 3.38
CA GLY A 118 -9.28 5.13 4.46
C GLY A 118 -9.95 6.43 4.86
N TYR A 119 -10.43 7.24 3.90
CA TYR A 119 -11.17 8.46 4.19
C TYR A 119 -12.44 8.20 5.00
N TYR A 120 -13.27 7.22 4.60
CA TYR A 120 -14.49 6.94 5.34
C TYR A 120 -14.24 6.28 6.69
N TYR A 121 -13.22 5.42 6.83
CA TYR A 121 -12.81 4.95 8.16
C TYR A 121 -12.28 6.08 9.05
N GLU A 122 -11.62 7.09 8.49
CA GLU A 122 -11.21 8.28 9.24
C GLU A 122 -12.44 9.07 9.74
N GLN A 123 -13.52 9.16 8.94
CA GLN A 123 -14.80 9.73 9.39
C GLN A 123 -15.44 8.91 10.52
N VAL A 124 -15.35 7.58 10.47
CA VAL A 124 -15.79 6.71 11.57
C VAL A 124 -14.99 7.01 12.84
N ALA A 125 -13.66 7.08 12.73
CA ALA A 125 -12.79 7.37 13.87
C ALA A 125 -13.01 8.78 14.43
N ALA A 126 -13.41 9.75 13.60
CA ALA A 126 -13.77 11.10 14.06
C ALA A 126 -15.12 11.13 14.80
N ALA A 127 -16.10 10.37 14.33
CA ALA A 127 -17.42 10.28 14.93
C ALA A 127 -17.44 9.45 16.23
N GLN A 128 -16.63 8.39 16.27
CA GLN A 128 -16.52 7.45 17.38
C GLN A 128 -15.03 7.10 17.60
N PRO A 129 -14.28 7.93 18.34
CA PRO A 129 -12.85 7.72 18.55
C PRO A 129 -12.57 6.43 19.31
N GLY A 130 -11.86 5.50 18.67
CA GLY A 130 -11.44 4.24 19.27
C GLY A 130 -10.19 3.68 18.60
N PRO A 131 -9.38 2.87 19.32
CA PRO A 131 -8.15 2.30 18.76
C PRO A 131 -8.44 1.46 17.52
N GLN A 132 -9.54 0.71 17.50
CA GLN A 132 -9.94 -0.11 16.34
C GLN A 132 -10.32 0.74 15.13
N ALA A 133 -11.09 1.83 15.31
CA ALA A 133 -11.47 2.70 14.19
C ALA A 133 -10.25 3.42 13.59
N LEU A 134 -9.32 3.87 14.46
CA LEU A 134 -8.05 4.45 14.03
C LEU A 134 -7.19 3.43 13.28
N GLN A 135 -7.11 2.20 13.77
CA GLN A 135 -6.39 1.10 13.13
C GLN A 135 -6.95 0.81 11.75
N GLN A 136 -8.28 0.68 11.60
CA GLN A 136 -8.91 0.43 10.30
C GLN A 136 -8.62 1.54 9.27
N ALA A 137 -8.68 2.80 9.70
CA ALA A 137 -8.31 3.93 8.84
C ALA A 137 -6.83 3.87 8.45
N ALA A 138 -5.94 3.59 9.41
CA ALA A 138 -4.51 3.46 9.17
C ALA A 138 -4.20 2.34 8.17
N ASP A 139 -4.81 1.17 8.34
CA ASP A 139 -4.62 0.00 7.50
C ASP A 139 -5.12 0.22 6.07
N ALA A 140 -6.28 0.85 5.89
CA ALA A 140 -6.77 1.20 4.56
C ALA A 140 -5.84 2.20 3.86
N TYR A 141 -5.33 3.22 4.57
CA TYR A 141 -4.35 4.14 4.00
C TYR A 141 -2.99 3.48 3.74
N PHE A 142 -2.55 2.56 4.60
CA PHE A 142 -1.33 1.78 4.38
C PHE A 142 -1.45 0.90 3.14
N GLN A 143 -2.60 0.26 2.95
CA GLN A 143 -2.89 -0.52 1.77
C GLN A 143 -2.89 0.38 0.52
N ALA A 144 -3.57 1.52 0.57
CA ALA A 144 -3.54 2.50 -0.53
C ALA A 144 -2.10 2.97 -0.85
N PHE A 145 -1.30 3.24 0.18
CA PHE A 145 0.11 3.60 0.08
C PHE A 145 0.92 2.50 -0.61
N SER A 146 0.68 1.22 -0.30
CA SER A 146 1.39 0.09 -0.92
C SER A 146 1.14 -0.07 -2.42
N PHE A 147 0.03 0.46 -2.93
CA PHE A 147 -0.30 0.48 -4.37
C PHE A 147 0.02 1.82 -5.04
N ALA A 148 0.51 2.82 -4.30
CA ALA A 148 0.81 4.13 -4.84
C ALA A 148 2.04 4.07 -5.76
N SER A 149 1.90 4.58 -6.99
CA SER A 149 2.96 4.56 -8.00
C SER A 149 3.63 5.91 -8.25
N SER A 150 3.06 7.01 -7.74
CA SER A 150 3.64 8.35 -7.84
C SER A 150 4.15 8.85 -6.50
N ASP A 151 5.26 9.58 -6.51
CA ASP A 151 5.88 10.14 -5.29
C ASP A 151 4.90 11.00 -4.48
N GLU A 152 4.05 11.77 -5.16
CA GLU A 152 3.00 12.56 -4.52
C GLU A 152 2.01 11.68 -3.75
N ARG A 153 1.53 10.59 -4.36
CA ARG A 153 0.59 9.66 -3.71
C ARG A 153 1.26 8.88 -2.59
N ILE A 154 2.51 8.46 -2.79
CA ILE A 154 3.32 7.78 -1.76
C ILE A 154 3.46 8.68 -0.54
N LYS A 155 3.83 9.96 -0.74
CA LYS A 155 3.98 10.93 0.35
C LYS A 155 2.67 11.21 1.07
N LEU A 156 1.58 11.42 0.32
CA LEU A 156 0.25 11.70 0.87
C LEU A 156 -0.29 10.52 1.69
N LEU A 157 -0.36 9.34 1.08
CA LEU A 157 -0.98 8.16 1.70
C LEU A 157 -0.11 7.60 2.81
N GLY A 158 1.22 7.58 2.62
CA GLY A 158 2.18 7.19 3.66
C GLY A 158 2.20 8.18 4.83
N GLY A 159 1.96 9.48 4.58
CA GLY A 159 1.74 10.48 5.63
C GLY A 159 0.48 10.19 6.46
N LYS A 160 -0.66 10.01 5.79
CA LYS A 160 -1.93 9.67 6.46
C LYS A 160 -1.84 8.39 7.29
N ALA A 161 -1.24 7.34 6.73
CA ALA A 161 -1.02 6.08 7.46
C ALA A 161 -0.12 6.30 8.69
N ARG A 162 0.99 7.04 8.57
CA ARG A 162 1.87 7.38 9.71
C ARG A 162 1.14 8.09 10.82
N ASP A 163 0.36 9.11 10.48
CA ASP A 163 -0.34 9.92 11.47
C ASP A 163 -1.36 9.08 12.24
N LEU A 164 -2.09 8.21 11.55
CA LEU A 164 -3.08 7.33 12.17
C LEU A 164 -2.43 6.21 12.99
N TYR A 165 -1.38 5.55 12.52
CA TYR A 165 -0.65 4.57 13.33
C TYR A 165 -0.02 5.20 14.57
N THR A 166 0.45 6.44 14.47
CA THR A 166 0.95 7.17 15.65
C THR A 166 -0.17 7.36 16.68
N LYS A 167 -1.39 7.70 16.25
CA LYS A 167 -2.57 7.79 17.13
C LYS A 167 -2.99 6.42 17.69
N VAL A 168 -2.87 5.34 16.91
CA VAL A 168 -3.11 3.97 17.40
C VAL A 168 -2.12 3.64 18.52
N LEU A 169 -0.82 3.81 18.28
CA LEU A 169 0.22 3.48 19.25
C LEU A 169 0.17 4.36 20.51
N ALA A 170 -0.35 5.58 20.41
CA ALA A 170 -0.62 6.41 21.59
C ALA A 170 -1.69 5.80 22.52
N LYS A 171 -2.58 4.95 21.99
CA LYS A 171 -3.63 4.24 22.76
C LYS A 171 -3.29 2.78 23.05
N SER A 172 -2.50 2.16 22.18
CA SER A 172 -2.11 0.74 22.22
C SER A 172 -0.62 0.61 21.88
N PRO A 173 0.29 1.00 22.80
CA PRO A 173 1.72 1.09 22.53
C PRO A 173 2.41 -0.26 22.28
N ASP A 174 1.75 -1.36 22.68
CA ASP A 174 2.14 -2.75 22.49
C ASP A 174 1.63 -3.36 21.17
N ASN A 175 0.89 -2.61 20.36
CA ASN A 175 0.41 -3.07 19.05
C ASN A 175 1.58 -3.17 18.06
N LEU A 176 2.19 -4.36 18.00
CA LEU A 176 3.35 -4.64 17.14
C LEU A 176 3.01 -4.55 15.64
N ASP A 177 1.78 -4.86 15.24
CA ASP A 177 1.35 -4.74 13.84
C ASP A 177 1.29 -3.27 13.40
N ALA A 178 0.72 -2.41 14.23
CA ALA A 178 0.70 -0.96 14.00
C ALA A 178 2.13 -0.38 13.99
N LYS A 179 3.00 -0.83 14.90
CA LYS A 179 4.41 -0.40 14.92
C LYS A 179 5.16 -0.87 13.67
N THR A 180 4.89 -2.09 13.19
CA THR A 180 5.46 -2.64 11.95
C THR A 180 5.02 -1.83 10.73
N ASN A 181 3.70 -1.59 10.58
CA ASN A 181 3.17 -0.79 9.47
C ASN A 181 3.69 0.65 9.52
N LEU A 182 3.75 1.26 10.72
CA LEU A 182 4.37 2.57 10.90
C LEU A 182 5.84 2.54 10.44
N GLY A 183 6.60 1.52 10.82
CA GLY A 183 7.97 1.33 10.34
C GLY A 183 8.07 1.33 8.82
N MET A 184 7.22 0.57 8.15
CA MET A 184 7.19 0.46 6.69
C MET A 184 6.82 1.77 6.00
N THR A 185 5.91 2.58 6.56
CA THR A 185 5.60 3.90 5.99
C THR A 185 6.75 4.89 6.06
N TYR A 186 7.70 4.73 7.00
CA TYR A 186 8.91 5.55 7.03
C TYR A 186 9.93 5.17 5.95
N MET A 187 9.86 3.96 5.39
CA MET A 187 10.82 3.50 4.37
C MET A 187 10.76 4.29 3.08
N ALA A 188 9.58 4.81 2.72
CA ALA A 188 9.38 5.69 1.56
C ALA A 188 9.30 7.18 1.94
N SER A 189 9.84 7.54 3.12
CA SER A 189 9.88 8.92 3.61
C SER A 189 11.30 9.47 3.65
N ASP A 190 11.44 10.74 4.01
CA ASP A 190 12.75 11.37 4.21
C ASP A 190 13.54 10.79 5.41
N ASN A 191 12.95 9.87 6.20
CA ASN A 191 13.59 9.25 7.37
C ASN A 191 13.39 7.72 7.43
N PRO A 192 14.01 6.94 6.54
CA PRO A 192 13.94 5.47 6.55
C PRO A 192 14.60 4.84 7.79
N VAL A 193 15.55 5.54 8.43
CA VAL A 193 16.23 5.07 9.65
C VAL A 193 15.24 4.88 10.80
N LYS A 194 14.24 5.75 10.92
CA LYS A 194 13.17 5.59 11.90
C LYS A 194 12.35 4.33 11.64
N GLY A 195 12.12 3.98 10.37
CA GLY A 195 11.44 2.75 9.97
C GLY A 195 12.15 1.49 10.48
N VAL A 196 13.46 1.40 10.19
CA VAL A 196 14.32 0.31 10.68
C VAL A 196 14.35 0.24 12.21
N THR A 197 14.36 1.40 12.88
CA THR A 197 14.35 1.47 14.36
C THR A 197 13.06 0.87 14.92
N LEU A 198 11.90 1.25 14.38
CA LEU A 198 10.61 0.71 14.80
C LEU A 198 10.51 -0.81 14.59
N LEU A 199 11.01 -1.33 13.45
CA LEU A 199 11.02 -2.78 13.21
C LEU A 199 11.96 -3.53 14.16
N ARG A 200 13.09 -2.92 14.56
CA ARG A 200 13.97 -3.50 15.59
C ARG A 200 13.32 -3.51 16.96
N GLU A 201 12.57 -2.47 17.32
CA GLU A 201 11.77 -2.46 18.55
C GLU A 201 10.71 -3.56 18.55
N VAL A 202 10.07 -3.84 17.40
CA VAL A 202 9.15 -4.98 17.27
C VAL A 202 9.87 -6.28 17.57
N LEU A 203 11.06 -6.52 17.01
CA LEU A 203 11.84 -7.72 17.31
C LEU A 203 12.41 -7.78 18.72
N ALA A 204 12.60 -6.63 19.37
CA ALA A 204 12.99 -6.60 20.78
C ALA A 204 11.83 -7.04 21.68
N ALA A 205 10.58 -6.71 21.32
CA ALA A 205 9.39 -7.13 22.03
C ALA A 205 8.97 -8.58 21.69
N ASP A 206 9.03 -8.94 20.42
CA ASP A 206 8.74 -10.28 19.91
C ASP A 206 9.83 -10.74 18.93
N PRO A 207 10.86 -11.46 19.41
CA PRO A 207 11.94 -11.97 18.59
C PRO A 207 11.50 -12.98 17.51
N LYS A 208 10.27 -13.50 17.59
CA LYS A 208 9.70 -14.45 16.63
C LYS A 208 8.71 -13.78 15.68
N ASN A 209 8.59 -12.46 15.70
CA ASN A 209 7.66 -11.76 14.83
C ASN A 209 8.05 -11.97 13.35
N GLU A 210 7.29 -12.83 12.66
CA GLU A 210 7.63 -13.26 11.30
C GLU A 210 7.72 -12.07 10.32
N ARG A 211 6.81 -11.11 10.49
CA ARG A 211 6.70 -9.96 9.60
C ARG A 211 7.87 -9.00 9.76
N ALA A 212 8.25 -8.65 10.99
CA ALA A 212 9.39 -7.78 11.23
C ALA A 212 10.73 -8.44 10.84
N LEU A 213 10.86 -9.77 11.02
CA LEU A 213 12.01 -10.53 10.51
C LEU A 213 12.09 -10.44 8.98
N TYR A 214 10.97 -10.67 8.30
CA TYR A 214 10.88 -10.58 6.85
C TYR A 214 11.20 -9.17 6.35
N ASP A 215 10.53 -8.15 6.88
CA ASP A 215 10.69 -6.75 6.45
C ASP A 215 12.13 -6.27 6.65
N LEU A 216 12.75 -6.53 7.81
CA LEU A 216 14.17 -6.21 8.03
C LEU A 216 15.11 -6.99 7.10
N GLY A 217 14.78 -8.25 6.76
CA GLY A 217 15.52 -9.04 5.78
C GLY A 217 15.48 -8.41 4.39
N ILE A 218 14.30 -8.00 3.93
CA ILE A 218 14.13 -7.32 2.63
C ILE A 218 14.87 -5.98 2.61
N LEU A 219 14.76 -5.19 3.67
CA LEU A 219 15.47 -3.92 3.78
C LEU A 219 17.00 -4.10 3.76
N ALA A 220 17.50 -5.17 4.37
CA ALA A 220 18.91 -5.53 4.30
C ALA A 220 19.32 -5.92 2.88
N VAL A 221 18.50 -6.67 2.14
CA VAL A 221 18.72 -6.98 0.71
C VAL A 221 18.79 -5.70 -0.13
N GLN A 222 17.81 -4.80 0.03
CA GLN A 222 17.76 -3.52 -0.71
C GLN A 222 18.98 -2.64 -0.43
N SER A 223 19.54 -2.74 0.77
CA SER A 223 20.74 -2.00 1.17
C SER A 223 22.04 -2.76 0.91
N ASN A 224 22.00 -3.87 0.16
CA ASN A 224 23.13 -4.78 -0.12
C ASN A 224 23.84 -5.34 1.14
N GLN A 225 23.16 -5.35 2.29
CA GLN A 225 23.65 -5.92 3.55
C GLN A 225 23.29 -7.41 3.62
N TYR A 226 23.80 -8.20 2.68
CA TYR A 226 23.39 -9.59 2.48
C TYR A 226 23.64 -10.47 3.71
N ASP A 227 24.71 -10.27 4.47
CA ASP A 227 24.97 -11.04 5.70
C ASP A 227 23.85 -10.86 6.74
N LYS A 228 23.43 -9.60 6.96
CA LYS A 228 22.31 -9.30 7.86
C LYS A 228 21.00 -9.86 7.32
N ALA A 229 20.81 -9.85 6.00
CA ALA A 229 19.63 -10.45 5.39
C ALA A 229 19.59 -11.96 5.63
N VAL A 230 20.73 -12.66 5.46
CA VAL A 230 20.87 -14.09 5.78
C VAL A 230 20.49 -14.32 7.24
N GLU A 231 21.01 -13.56 8.20
CA GLU A 231 20.66 -13.71 9.63
C GLU A 231 19.14 -13.60 9.86
N ARG A 232 18.48 -12.60 9.25
CA ARG A 232 17.03 -12.39 9.41
C ARG A 232 16.21 -13.51 8.78
N PHE A 233 16.54 -13.92 7.56
CA PHE A 233 15.81 -15.02 6.91
C PHE A 233 16.10 -16.37 7.58
N GLN A 234 17.30 -16.60 8.11
CA GLN A 234 17.61 -17.77 8.94
C GLN A 234 16.77 -17.80 10.22
N GLN A 235 16.61 -16.66 10.90
CA GLN A 235 15.71 -16.56 12.06
C GLN A 235 14.26 -16.85 11.65
N LEU A 236 13.81 -16.28 10.52
CA LEU A 236 12.45 -16.49 10.04
C LEU A 236 12.16 -17.94 9.67
N VAL A 237 13.06 -18.64 8.96
CA VAL A 237 12.86 -20.07 8.65
C VAL A 237 12.92 -20.97 9.88
N LYS A 238 13.60 -20.55 10.96
CA LYS A 238 13.55 -21.26 12.25
C LYS A 238 12.20 -21.10 12.93
N VAL A 239 11.59 -19.91 12.85
CA VAL A 239 10.25 -19.64 13.39
C VAL A 239 9.18 -20.35 12.56
N ASN A 240 9.25 -20.21 11.25
CA ASN A 240 8.31 -20.80 10.30
C ASN A 240 9.05 -21.46 9.13
N PRO A 241 9.38 -22.76 9.25
CA PRO A 241 10.08 -23.51 8.21
C PRO A 241 9.31 -23.61 6.89
N LYS A 242 7.97 -23.41 6.92
CA LYS A 242 7.08 -23.50 5.75
C LYS A 242 6.89 -22.16 5.04
N ASN A 243 7.55 -21.09 5.50
CA ASN A 243 7.45 -19.79 4.85
C ASN A 243 8.23 -19.79 3.53
N VAL A 244 7.51 -19.94 2.41
CA VAL A 244 8.05 -20.01 1.05
C VAL A 244 8.96 -18.82 0.74
N ASN A 245 8.51 -17.60 1.07
CA ASN A 245 9.27 -16.39 0.79
C ASN A 245 10.55 -16.33 1.60
N ALA A 246 10.50 -16.70 2.88
CA ALA A 246 11.70 -16.75 3.73
C ALA A 246 12.74 -17.74 3.19
N GLN A 247 12.30 -18.92 2.73
CA GLN A 247 13.18 -19.92 2.11
C GLN A 247 13.79 -19.41 0.80
N PHE A 248 12.99 -18.78 -0.05
CA PHE A 248 13.48 -18.20 -1.30
C PHE A 248 14.51 -17.09 -1.06
N TYR A 249 14.20 -16.12 -0.19
CA TYR A 249 15.13 -15.03 0.11
C TYR A 249 16.35 -15.48 0.92
N LEU A 250 16.25 -16.52 1.74
CA LEU A 250 17.42 -17.18 2.33
C LEU A 250 18.32 -17.76 1.23
N GLY A 251 17.72 -18.40 0.21
CA GLY A 251 18.43 -18.87 -0.98
C GLY A 251 19.18 -17.76 -1.69
N VAL A 252 18.47 -16.68 -2.06
CA VAL A 252 19.03 -15.51 -2.76
C VAL A 252 20.17 -14.88 -1.95
N THR A 253 19.95 -14.65 -0.66
CA THR A 253 20.94 -13.97 0.19
C THR A 253 22.16 -14.85 0.45
N SER A 254 21.98 -16.16 0.65
CA SER A 254 23.09 -17.11 0.80
C SER A 254 23.91 -17.24 -0.49
N ALA A 255 23.27 -17.19 -1.67
CA ALA A 255 23.98 -17.18 -2.94
C ALA A 255 24.88 -15.94 -3.08
N ARG A 256 24.38 -14.78 -2.64
CA ARG A 256 25.12 -13.51 -2.67
C ARG A 256 26.29 -13.46 -1.70
N THR A 257 26.23 -14.18 -0.59
CA THR A 257 27.34 -14.29 0.38
C THR A 257 28.29 -15.45 0.08
N GLY A 258 28.07 -16.21 -1.01
CA GLY A 258 28.92 -17.33 -1.42
C GLY A 258 28.63 -18.65 -0.71
N ALA A 259 27.63 -18.70 0.17
CA ALA A 259 27.17 -19.91 0.85
C ALA A 259 26.32 -20.80 -0.10
N LYS A 260 26.95 -21.32 -1.16
CA LYS A 260 26.30 -22.04 -2.27
C LYS A 260 25.43 -23.22 -1.82
N GLU A 261 25.92 -24.05 -0.88
CA GLU A 261 25.17 -25.21 -0.39
C GLU A 261 23.92 -24.81 0.38
N GLN A 262 24.03 -23.78 1.23
CA GLN A 262 22.88 -23.23 1.93
C GLN A 262 21.86 -22.63 0.96
N ALA A 263 22.34 -21.90 -0.05
CA ALA A 263 21.49 -21.33 -1.07
C ALA A 263 20.68 -22.42 -1.79
N ARG A 264 21.37 -23.47 -2.25
CA ARG A 264 20.76 -24.62 -2.93
C ARG A 264 19.69 -25.30 -2.07
N ALA A 265 19.99 -25.59 -0.80
CA ALA A 265 19.05 -26.22 0.11
C ALA A 265 17.78 -25.37 0.34
N ALA A 266 17.96 -24.07 0.56
CA ALA A 266 16.85 -23.15 0.78
C ALA A 266 15.95 -23.01 -0.46
N PHE A 267 16.55 -22.91 -1.66
CA PHE A 267 15.81 -22.87 -2.92
C PHE A 267 15.00 -24.13 -3.19
N LEU A 268 15.59 -25.31 -3.00
CA LEU A 268 14.88 -26.58 -3.16
C LEU A 268 13.72 -26.71 -2.17
N THR A 269 13.92 -26.23 -0.94
CA THR A 269 12.85 -26.17 0.07
C THR A 269 11.73 -25.23 -0.37
N ALA A 270 12.04 -24.01 -0.82
CA ALA A 270 11.05 -23.05 -1.32
C ALA A 270 10.21 -23.64 -2.47
N LYS A 271 10.86 -24.30 -3.43
CA LYS A 271 10.19 -24.99 -4.55
C LYS A 271 9.32 -26.15 -4.07
N SER A 272 9.73 -26.91 -3.06
CA SER A 272 8.93 -28.01 -2.50
C SER A 272 7.66 -27.55 -1.77
N LEU A 273 7.66 -26.32 -1.24
CA LEU A 273 6.58 -25.77 -0.43
C LEU A 273 5.51 -25.04 -1.24
N SER A 274 5.73 -24.81 -2.54
CA SER A 274 4.82 -24.03 -3.39
C SER A 274 4.63 -24.71 -4.74
N ALA A 275 3.38 -24.72 -5.21
CA ALA A 275 3.02 -25.18 -6.55
C ALA A 275 3.09 -24.06 -7.60
N ASP A 276 3.53 -22.85 -7.24
CA ASP A 276 3.63 -21.71 -8.15
C ASP A 276 4.71 -21.95 -9.24
N PRO A 277 4.32 -22.06 -10.52
CA PRO A 277 5.27 -22.25 -11.61
C PRO A 277 6.26 -21.09 -11.77
N ALA A 278 5.88 -19.86 -11.44
CA ALA A 278 6.75 -18.70 -11.55
C ALA A 278 7.88 -18.75 -10.53
N LEU A 279 7.56 -19.15 -9.29
CA LEU A 279 8.59 -19.41 -8.27
C LEU A 279 9.50 -20.56 -8.70
N ALA A 280 8.94 -21.66 -9.22
CA ALA A 280 9.73 -22.81 -9.66
C ALA A 280 10.74 -22.42 -10.74
N ALA A 281 10.33 -21.64 -11.73
CA ALA A 281 11.21 -21.11 -12.77
C ALA A 281 12.30 -20.19 -12.19
N SER A 282 11.94 -19.29 -11.26
CA SER A 282 12.89 -18.39 -10.60
C SER A 282 13.95 -19.17 -9.80
N VAL A 283 13.52 -20.21 -9.08
CA VAL A 283 14.41 -21.10 -8.33
C VAL A 283 15.36 -21.84 -9.27
N GLU A 284 14.87 -22.37 -10.39
CA GLU A 284 15.71 -23.08 -11.36
C GLU A 284 16.76 -22.17 -11.98
N GLU A 285 16.41 -20.92 -12.30
CA GLU A 285 17.33 -19.91 -12.78
C GLU A 285 18.44 -19.62 -11.78
N GLU A 286 18.10 -19.41 -10.50
CA GLU A 286 19.08 -19.16 -9.44
C GLU A 286 19.98 -20.38 -9.20
N LEU A 287 19.43 -21.60 -9.19
CA LEU A 287 20.21 -22.84 -9.05
C LEU A 287 21.22 -23.03 -10.19
N ALA A 288 20.87 -22.63 -11.42
CA ALA A 288 21.78 -22.71 -12.56
C ALA A 288 23.01 -21.79 -12.41
N LYS A 289 22.85 -20.65 -11.71
CA LYS A 289 23.93 -19.67 -11.45
C LYS A 289 24.90 -20.12 -10.35
N LEU A 290 24.54 -21.10 -9.52
CA LEU A 290 25.37 -21.59 -8.42
C LEU A 290 26.50 -22.54 -8.86
N LYS A 291 26.57 -22.90 -10.14
CA LYS A 291 27.60 -23.79 -10.70
C LYS A 291 29.02 -23.27 -10.51
#